data_AF-A0A9J5WQD7-F1
#
_entry.id   AF-A0A9J5WQD7-F1
#
_cell.length_a   1.000
_cell.length_b   1.000
_cell.length_c   1.000
_cell.angle_alpha   90.00
_cell.angle_beta   90.00
_cell.angle_gamma   90.00
#
_symmetry.space_group_name_H-M   'P 1'
#
loop_
_entity.id
_entity.type
_entity.pdbx_description
1 polymer ?
#
loop_
_entity_poly.entity_id
_entity_poly.type
_entity_poly.pdbx_seq_one_letter_code
_entity_poly.pdbx_strand_id
1 'polypeptide(L)'
;MEENLYMYQRTQDMSDPKRLASKLSKETGESCTPYNMLKVWMKEIAYADYYERALTNGVLSIQMGRDLGVMIYMLPLRPGASKARTYHGRGSPFNDFWCCYGTRIESFSKLGDSIYFEEKGNSPELYIIQYISSTLDWKSGQVVVSQTVDPVVSWDNRLLVTITVSSKGNETSAPSTLNLRIPSWTDSSSAKASLNGENLSLPPRGNFLSITKGWGSEKINMELPMNLRTEAIKDLITPVPWEYNSYLISLTQESSNATFVMTSTNRSIQMEKYPETGTDSAVSATFRLISNDKQSVNLSEPKDFVGLLVLLEPFDFPGMFITHLGNGTSLGITQSSDGIGSLFRLVAGLDGKVGTVSLESDDKSGCFMYSGVDYKDVSIVKLNCNSKSSFDAEFKQAASFMLGNRITEYHPISFVAKGAKRNLLLAKLLSFKDESYTVYFNIQS
;
A
#
# COMPACT_ATOMS: atom_id res chain seq x y z
N MET A 1 -3.86 -2.69 9.91
CA MET A 1 -3.75 -4.16 9.98
C MET A 1 -4.35 -4.73 8.69
N GLU A 2 -3.63 -5.65 8.05
CA GLU A 2 -3.86 -6.29 6.73
C GLU A 2 -3.27 -5.61 5.49
N GLU A 3 -1.94 -5.48 5.47
CA GLU A 3 -1.16 -5.53 4.23
C GLU A 3 -0.62 -6.96 4.06
N ASN A 4 -1.35 -7.80 3.34
CA ASN A 4 -0.81 -9.09 2.91
C ASN A 4 -0.10 -8.88 1.55
N LEU A 5 1.23 -8.85 1.58
CA LEU A 5 2.09 -8.77 0.41
C LEU A 5 2.10 -10.12 -0.32
N TYR A 6 1.36 -10.23 -1.42
CA TYR A 6 1.40 -11.37 -2.34
C TYR A 6 2.24 -11.03 -3.56
N MET A 7 3.54 -11.31 -3.53
CA MET A 7 4.43 -11.16 -4.69
C MET A 7 5.07 -12.50 -5.04
N TYR A 8 4.25 -13.50 -5.39
CA TYR A 8 4.74 -14.86 -5.66
C TYR A 8 4.81 -15.29 -7.14
N GLN A 9 4.58 -14.39 -8.08
CA GLN A 9 4.46 -14.78 -9.49
C GLN A 9 5.17 -13.77 -10.37
N ARG A 10 6.40 -14.07 -10.78
CA ARG A 10 7.03 -13.37 -11.91
C ARG A 10 7.58 -14.39 -12.91
N THR A 11 7.04 -14.30 -14.12
CA THR A 11 7.69 -14.71 -15.38
C THR A 11 8.81 -13.70 -15.70
N GLN A 12 9.73 -14.05 -16.60
CA GLN A 12 10.78 -13.15 -17.13
C GLN A 12 10.26 -11.86 -17.80
N ASP A 13 8.94 -11.66 -17.85
CA ASP A 13 8.26 -10.51 -18.45
C ASP A 13 7.29 -9.87 -17.43
N MET A 14 7.39 -8.55 -17.26
CA MET A 14 6.51 -7.76 -16.39
C MET A 14 5.16 -7.55 -17.11
N SER A 15 4.22 -8.44 -16.84
CA SER A 15 2.81 -8.25 -17.24
C SER A 15 1.96 -7.68 -16.11
N ASP A 16 0.76 -7.20 -16.47
CA ASP A 16 -0.21 -6.52 -15.61
C ASP A 16 -0.33 -7.12 -14.18
N PRO A 17 0.07 -6.39 -13.11
CA PRO A 17 0.17 -6.90 -11.73
C PRO A 17 -1.18 -7.24 -11.06
N LYS A 18 -2.28 -7.12 -11.81
CA LYS A 18 -3.69 -7.15 -11.36
C LYS A 18 -4.49 -8.20 -12.12
N ARG A 19 -3.76 -9.07 -12.80
CA ARG A 19 -4.27 -10.17 -13.60
C ARG A 19 -3.56 -11.45 -13.21
N LEU A 20 -3.11 -11.55 -11.96
CA LEU A 20 -2.34 -12.68 -11.40
C LEU A 20 -3.05 -14.01 -11.67
N ALA A 21 -4.37 -14.07 -11.43
CA ALA A 21 -5.17 -15.27 -11.68
C ALA A 21 -5.11 -15.72 -13.15
N SER A 22 -5.20 -14.77 -14.10
CA SER A 22 -5.13 -15.07 -15.53
C SER A 22 -3.70 -15.37 -16.04
N LYS A 23 -2.69 -15.10 -15.21
CA LYS A 23 -1.28 -15.38 -15.52
C LYS A 23 -0.80 -16.71 -14.97
N LEU A 24 -1.59 -17.39 -14.11
CA LEU A 24 -1.30 -18.73 -13.61
C LEU A 24 -1.02 -19.70 -14.76
N SER A 25 0.24 -20.05 -14.96
CA SER A 25 0.69 -20.94 -16.03
C SER A 25 1.73 -21.94 -15.51
N LYS A 26 2.25 -22.79 -16.41
CA LYS A 26 3.35 -23.71 -16.08
C LYS A 26 4.69 -22.97 -15.91
N GLU A 27 4.80 -21.77 -16.46
CA GLU A 27 6.05 -20.99 -16.50
C GLU A 27 6.03 -19.78 -15.56
N THR A 28 5.13 -19.75 -14.57
CA THR A 28 5.09 -18.68 -13.56
C THR A 28 6.00 -18.96 -12.38
N GLY A 29 6.51 -17.90 -11.75
CA GLY A 29 7.18 -17.98 -10.46
C GLY A 29 8.62 -18.42 -10.59
N GLU A 30 9.44 -17.68 -11.34
CA GLU A 30 10.88 -17.94 -11.42
C GLU A 30 11.50 -17.92 -10.01
N SER A 31 12.27 -18.95 -9.70
CA SER A 31 12.83 -19.18 -8.37
C SER A 31 13.89 -18.16 -7.93
N CYS A 32 14.54 -17.44 -8.87
CA CYS A 32 15.39 -16.27 -8.57
C CYS A 32 14.61 -15.11 -7.94
N THR A 33 13.31 -14.99 -8.25
CA THR A 33 12.49 -13.85 -7.82
C THR A 33 12.36 -13.75 -6.30
N PRO A 34 11.89 -14.80 -5.58
CA PRO A 34 11.83 -14.74 -4.12
C PRO A 34 13.21 -14.49 -3.51
N TYR A 35 14.27 -15.11 -4.04
CA TYR A 35 15.64 -14.86 -3.58
C TYR A 35 16.03 -13.37 -3.58
N ASN A 36 15.79 -12.68 -4.70
CA ASN A 36 16.13 -11.26 -4.80
C ASN A 36 15.21 -10.39 -3.93
N MET A 37 13.94 -10.76 -3.76
CA MET A 37 13.03 -10.06 -2.86
C MET A 37 13.45 -10.17 -1.39
N LEU A 38 14.04 -11.29 -0.97
CA LEU A 38 14.55 -11.47 0.39
C LEU A 38 15.78 -10.59 0.71
N LYS A 39 16.42 -9.99 -0.30
CA LYS A 39 17.52 -9.03 -0.05
C LYS A 39 17.04 -7.68 0.47
N VAL A 40 15.75 -7.38 0.31
CA VAL A 40 15.15 -6.11 0.75
C VAL A 40 14.46 -6.35 2.09
N TRP A 41 15.06 -5.81 3.16
CA TRP A 41 14.52 -5.89 4.50
C TRP A 41 14.30 -4.49 5.07
N MET A 42 13.14 -4.29 5.69
CA MET A 42 12.83 -3.14 6.55
C MET A 42 12.28 -3.67 7.87
N LYS A 43 12.50 -2.92 8.96
CA LYS A 43 12.16 -3.30 10.33
C LYS A 43 10.64 -3.23 10.60
N GLU A 44 9.85 -3.99 9.84
CA GLU A 44 8.41 -4.13 10.05
C GLU A 44 7.99 -5.60 9.91
N ILE A 45 6.97 -6.01 10.66
CA ILE A 45 6.55 -7.42 10.71
C ILE A 45 5.92 -7.90 9.41
N ALA A 46 5.33 -7.00 8.62
CA ALA A 46 4.85 -7.33 7.28
C ALA A 46 5.99 -7.91 6.41
N TYR A 47 7.22 -7.38 6.54
CA TYR A 47 8.39 -7.94 5.89
C TYR A 47 8.80 -9.28 6.51
N ALA A 48 8.72 -9.45 7.84
CA ALA A 48 9.04 -10.73 8.48
C ALA A 48 8.12 -11.87 8.02
N ASP A 49 6.82 -11.58 7.95
CA ASP A 49 5.79 -12.51 7.50
C ASP A 49 5.98 -12.85 6.02
N TYR A 50 6.31 -11.85 5.19
CA TYR A 50 6.70 -12.09 3.80
C TYR A 50 7.97 -12.95 3.71
N TYR A 51 8.98 -12.66 4.52
CA TYR A 51 10.25 -13.39 4.54
C TYR A 51 10.02 -14.86 4.88
N GLU A 52 9.27 -15.14 5.95
CA GLU A 52 8.88 -16.50 6.36
C GLU A 52 8.17 -17.24 5.22
N ARG A 53 7.20 -16.59 4.58
CA ARG A 53 6.44 -17.18 3.47
C ARG A 53 7.30 -17.45 2.24
N ALA A 54 8.17 -16.51 1.87
CA ALA A 54 9.06 -16.60 0.72
C ALA A 54 10.18 -17.63 0.92
N LEU A 55 10.73 -17.70 2.13
CA LEU A 55 11.70 -18.71 2.53
C LEU A 55 11.08 -20.12 2.50
N THR A 56 10.00 -20.33 3.25
CA THR A 56 9.41 -21.66 3.45
C THR A 56 8.75 -22.22 2.19
N ASN A 57 7.90 -21.43 1.53
CA ASN A 57 7.14 -21.92 0.36
C ASN A 57 7.91 -21.78 -0.95
N GLY A 58 8.98 -20.98 -0.96
CA GLY A 58 9.66 -20.55 -2.17
C GLY A 58 10.98 -21.22 -2.20
N VAL A 59 11.94 -20.61 -1.49
CA VAL A 59 13.35 -21.00 -1.43
C VAL A 59 13.54 -22.46 -1.03
N LEU A 60 12.95 -22.88 0.09
CA LEU A 60 13.10 -24.27 0.55
C LEU A 60 12.44 -25.28 -0.39
N SER A 61 11.38 -24.86 -1.10
CA SER A 61 10.64 -25.73 -2.02
C SER A 61 11.32 -25.93 -3.39
N ILE A 62 12.46 -25.25 -3.64
CA ILE A 62 13.14 -25.30 -4.94
C ILE A 62 14.06 -26.51 -5.08
N GLN A 63 14.69 -26.95 -3.98
CA GLN A 63 15.53 -28.15 -3.99
C GLN A 63 14.68 -29.39 -3.76
N MET A 64 14.92 -30.44 -4.55
CA MET A 64 14.28 -31.73 -4.32
C MET A 64 14.90 -32.39 -3.09
N GLY A 65 14.12 -32.54 -2.02
CA GLY A 65 14.64 -33.03 -0.74
C GLY A 65 15.27 -34.45 -0.77
N ARG A 66 15.02 -35.24 -1.82
CA ARG A 66 15.61 -36.59 -1.98
C ARG A 66 16.80 -36.63 -2.94
N ASP A 67 16.98 -35.57 -3.74
CA ASP A 67 17.96 -35.53 -4.83
C ASP A 67 18.80 -34.26 -4.68
N LEU A 68 19.92 -34.38 -3.97
CA LEU A 68 20.84 -33.26 -3.75
C LEU A 68 21.32 -32.68 -5.09
N GLY A 69 21.33 -31.35 -5.19
CA GLY A 69 21.72 -30.64 -6.41
C GLY A 69 20.68 -30.65 -7.54
N VAL A 70 19.54 -31.32 -7.37
CA VAL A 70 18.41 -31.25 -8.32
C VAL A 70 17.47 -30.12 -7.91
N MET A 71 17.37 -29.10 -8.76
CA MET A 71 16.64 -27.88 -8.46
C MET A 71 15.74 -27.44 -9.64
N ILE A 72 14.62 -26.77 -9.36
CA ILE A 72 13.59 -26.38 -10.37
C ILE A 72 13.58 -24.89 -10.74
N TYR A 73 13.51 -24.54 -12.01
CA TYR A 73 13.55 -23.11 -12.40
C TYR A 73 12.27 -22.36 -11.99
N MET A 74 11.11 -22.98 -12.22
CA MET A 74 9.78 -22.37 -12.05
C MET A 74 9.00 -22.99 -10.90
N LEU A 75 8.20 -22.15 -10.21
CA LEU A 75 7.26 -22.51 -9.14
C LEU A 75 5.81 -22.28 -9.63
N PRO A 76 5.29 -23.14 -10.53
CA PRO A 76 3.96 -22.93 -11.08
C PRO A 76 2.87 -23.02 -10.02
N LEU A 77 1.98 -22.03 -10.00
CA LEU A 77 0.82 -21.95 -9.09
C LEU A 77 -0.51 -22.25 -9.79
N ARG A 78 -0.46 -22.64 -11.08
CA ARG A 78 -1.65 -23.09 -11.82
C ARG A 78 -2.18 -24.41 -11.25
N PRO A 79 -3.50 -24.53 -10.99
CA PRO A 79 -4.10 -25.80 -10.59
C PRO A 79 -3.74 -26.94 -11.55
N GLY A 80 -3.28 -28.07 -11.00
CA GLY A 80 -2.87 -29.25 -11.76
C GLY A 80 -1.52 -29.14 -12.50
N ALA A 81 -0.79 -28.02 -12.36
CA ALA A 81 0.56 -27.91 -12.92
C ALA A 81 1.59 -28.68 -12.08
N SER A 82 2.64 -29.17 -12.75
CA SER A 82 3.74 -29.87 -12.10
C SER A 82 5.02 -29.04 -12.20
N LYS A 83 5.71 -28.89 -11.06
CA LYS A 83 7.06 -28.33 -10.97
C LYS A 83 8.09 -29.02 -11.89
N ALA A 84 7.82 -30.26 -12.31
CA ALA A 84 8.69 -31.04 -13.20
C ALA A 84 8.35 -30.91 -14.69
N ARG A 85 7.19 -30.32 -15.04
CA ARG A 85 6.68 -30.24 -16.42
C ARG A 85 6.57 -28.79 -16.89
N THR A 86 7.65 -28.05 -16.67
CA THR A 86 7.86 -26.67 -17.16
C THR A 86 8.86 -26.71 -18.32
N TYR A 87 9.10 -25.61 -19.01
CA TYR A 87 10.08 -25.54 -20.11
C TYR A 87 11.48 -26.02 -19.67
N HIS A 88 11.90 -25.61 -18.47
CA HIS A 88 13.18 -26.02 -17.88
C HIS A 88 13.09 -27.38 -17.16
N GLY A 89 11.90 -27.80 -16.74
CA GLY A 89 11.70 -29.02 -15.97
C GLY A 89 12.52 -29.05 -14.67
N ARG A 90 13.14 -30.19 -14.40
CA ARG A 90 14.11 -30.37 -13.31
C ARG A 90 15.51 -30.30 -13.89
N GLY A 91 16.39 -29.54 -13.25
CA GLY A 91 17.80 -29.60 -13.59
C GLY A 91 18.47 -30.87 -13.07
N SER A 92 19.78 -30.92 -13.24
CA SER A 92 20.67 -31.97 -12.82
C SER A 92 21.81 -31.38 -11.98
N PRO A 93 22.48 -32.18 -11.14
CA PRO A 93 23.52 -31.64 -10.26
C PRO A 93 24.72 -31.05 -10.99
N PHE A 94 25.02 -31.50 -12.22
CA PHE A 94 26.27 -31.19 -12.91
C PHE A 94 26.13 -30.71 -14.36
N ASN A 95 24.92 -30.69 -14.94
CA ASN A 95 24.74 -30.34 -16.35
C ASN A 95 23.80 -29.15 -16.60
N ASP A 96 23.17 -28.60 -15.56
CA ASP A 96 22.25 -27.46 -15.68
C ASP A 96 22.76 -26.23 -14.93
N PHE A 97 22.99 -25.14 -15.65
CA PHE A 97 23.68 -23.94 -15.16
C PHE A 97 22.88 -22.65 -15.37
N TRP A 98 21.58 -22.70 -15.09
CA TRP A 98 20.71 -21.52 -15.21
C TRP A 98 20.95 -20.51 -14.07
N CYS A 99 20.51 -19.26 -14.24
CA CYS A 99 20.55 -18.23 -13.19
C CYS A 99 19.96 -18.70 -11.83
N CYS A 100 18.90 -19.51 -11.88
CA CYS A 100 18.28 -20.11 -10.70
C CYS A 100 19.25 -21.02 -9.93
N TYR A 101 20.15 -21.76 -10.60
CA TYR A 101 21.13 -22.61 -9.92
C TYR A 101 22.09 -21.77 -9.05
N GLY A 102 22.63 -20.68 -9.60
CA GLY A 102 23.52 -19.77 -8.85
C GLY A 102 22.82 -19.14 -7.64
N THR A 103 21.68 -18.50 -7.86
CA THR A 103 20.90 -17.87 -6.77
C THR A 103 20.48 -18.85 -5.67
N ARG A 104 20.26 -20.13 -6.02
CA ARG A 104 19.94 -21.17 -5.02
C ARG A 104 21.12 -21.58 -4.18
N ILE A 105 22.29 -21.80 -4.78
CA ILE A 105 23.50 -22.12 -4.02
C ILE A 105 23.74 -21.01 -2.98
N GLU A 106 23.62 -19.75 -3.40
CA GLU A 106 23.70 -18.60 -2.49
C GLU A 106 22.58 -18.57 -1.44
N SER A 107 21.36 -18.99 -1.78
CA SER A 107 20.24 -19.03 -0.81
C SER A 107 20.47 -20.07 0.28
N PHE A 108 20.86 -21.28 -0.12
CA PHE A 108 21.05 -22.40 0.81
C PHE A 108 22.31 -22.24 1.67
N SER A 109 23.31 -21.48 1.21
CA SER A 109 24.48 -21.15 2.04
C SER A 109 24.19 -20.16 3.16
N LYS A 110 23.05 -19.45 3.12
CA LYS A 110 22.74 -18.33 4.02
C LYS A 110 21.39 -18.41 4.73
N LEU A 111 20.85 -19.62 4.91
CA LEU A 111 19.55 -19.82 5.56
C LEU A 111 19.50 -19.25 7.01
N GLY A 112 20.65 -19.10 7.66
CA GLY A 112 20.77 -18.52 9.00
C GLY A 112 20.75 -16.99 9.07
N ASP A 113 20.99 -16.29 7.95
CA ASP A 113 21.28 -14.83 7.95
C ASP A 113 20.09 -13.95 8.34
N SER A 114 18.88 -14.49 8.35
CA SER A 114 17.65 -13.71 8.59
C SER A 114 16.79 -14.28 9.70
N ILE A 115 17.42 -15.01 10.63
CA ILE A 115 16.77 -15.47 11.85
C ILE A 115 16.75 -14.34 12.90
N TYR A 116 17.86 -13.62 13.02
CA TYR A 116 18.11 -12.62 14.04
C TYR A 116 18.54 -11.28 13.44
N PHE A 117 18.02 -10.17 13.97
CA PHE A 117 18.47 -8.83 13.61
C PHE A 117 18.80 -8.05 14.88
N GLU A 118 19.94 -7.39 14.89
CA GLU A 118 20.39 -6.59 16.02
C GLU A 118 20.20 -5.10 15.75
N GLU A 119 19.69 -4.37 16.74
CA GLU A 119 19.72 -2.92 16.77
C GLU A 119 20.72 -2.44 17.83
N LYS A 120 21.67 -1.63 17.38
CA LYS A 120 22.70 -1.06 18.25
C LYS A 120 22.16 0.19 18.93
N GLY A 121 22.38 0.29 20.24
CA GLY A 121 22.00 1.43 21.07
C GLY A 121 22.61 1.32 22.46
N ASN A 122 22.26 2.24 23.35
CA ASN A 122 22.73 2.21 24.75
C ASN A 122 22.23 0.96 25.50
N SER A 123 21.05 0.46 25.10
CA SER A 123 20.53 -0.85 25.50
C SER A 123 20.36 -1.67 24.22
N PRO A 124 21.16 -2.73 24.01
CA PRO A 124 21.13 -3.47 22.75
C PRO A 124 19.82 -4.26 22.64
N GLU A 125 19.28 -4.34 21.42
CA GLU A 125 18.06 -5.08 21.14
C GLU A 125 18.30 -6.16 20.09
N LEU A 126 17.69 -7.32 20.31
CA LEU A 126 17.72 -8.45 19.37
C LEU A 126 16.30 -8.80 18.93
N TYR A 127 16.05 -8.74 17.62
CA TYR A 127 14.82 -9.12 16.97
C TYR A 127 14.93 -10.57 16.48
N ILE A 128 14.05 -11.44 16.96
CA ILE A 128 13.92 -12.82 16.51
C ILE A 128 12.73 -12.89 15.58
N ILE A 129 13.00 -12.96 14.27
CA ILE A 129 11.95 -12.86 13.24
C ILE A 129 11.56 -14.19 12.61
N GLN A 130 12.45 -15.19 12.64
CA GLN A 130 12.16 -16.56 12.18
C GLN A 130 12.28 -17.54 13.34
N TYR A 131 11.35 -18.49 13.40
CA TYR A 131 11.41 -19.61 14.34
C TYR A 131 12.01 -20.82 13.64
N ILE A 132 13.34 -20.90 13.66
CA ILE A 132 14.15 -21.98 13.11
C ILE A 132 15.13 -22.40 14.20
N SER A 133 15.23 -23.69 14.50
CA SER A 133 16.15 -24.19 15.53
C SER A 133 17.59 -23.73 15.24
N SER A 134 18.14 -22.90 16.14
CA SER A 134 19.43 -22.24 15.94
C SER A 134 19.99 -21.71 17.26
N THR A 135 21.30 -21.46 17.26
CA THR A 135 21.98 -20.82 18.39
C THR A 135 22.73 -19.59 17.90
N LEU A 136 22.51 -18.46 18.57
CA LEU A 136 23.19 -17.21 18.35
C LEU A 136 24.08 -16.87 19.54
N ASP A 137 25.35 -16.62 19.26
CA ASP A 137 26.25 -15.93 20.16
C ASP A 137 26.02 -14.42 20.05
N TRP A 138 25.15 -13.85 20.89
CA TRP A 138 24.79 -12.43 20.84
C TRP A 138 25.78 -11.60 21.68
N LYS A 139 26.80 -11.08 21.00
CA LYS A 139 27.94 -10.38 21.64
C LYS A 139 27.51 -9.11 22.39
N SER A 140 26.70 -8.25 21.79
CA SER A 140 26.34 -6.97 22.43
C SER A 140 25.45 -7.17 23.65
N GLY A 141 24.57 -8.17 23.63
CA GLY A 141 23.77 -8.57 24.79
C GLY A 141 24.52 -9.44 25.81
N GLN A 142 25.76 -9.85 25.52
CA GLN A 142 26.60 -10.72 26.34
C GLN A 142 25.95 -12.05 26.73
N VAL A 143 25.10 -12.60 25.85
CA VAL A 143 24.35 -13.83 26.08
C VAL A 143 24.46 -14.79 24.91
N VAL A 144 24.17 -16.06 25.16
CA VAL A 144 23.87 -17.06 24.14
C VAL A 144 22.36 -17.24 24.08
N VAL A 145 21.77 -17.08 22.90
CA VAL A 145 20.34 -17.32 22.66
C VAL A 145 20.23 -18.59 21.83
N SER A 146 19.59 -19.62 22.35
CA SER A 146 19.30 -20.84 21.61
C SER A 146 17.79 -21.01 21.49
N GLN A 147 17.30 -21.27 20.29
CA GLN A 147 15.91 -21.61 20.05
C GLN A 147 15.80 -23.04 19.53
N THR A 148 14.81 -23.76 20.03
CA THR A 148 14.40 -25.09 19.58
C THR A 148 12.94 -25.02 19.17
N VAL A 149 12.66 -25.45 17.96
CA VAL A 149 11.31 -25.48 17.37
C VAL A 149 10.91 -26.92 17.19
N ASP A 150 9.77 -27.29 17.76
CA ASP A 150 9.26 -28.65 17.62
C ASP A 150 8.76 -28.87 16.18
N PRO A 151 8.93 -30.08 15.62
CA PRO A 151 8.41 -30.40 14.30
C PRO A 151 6.89 -30.20 14.23
N VAL A 152 6.44 -29.44 13.22
CA VAL A 152 5.02 -29.27 12.95
C VAL A 152 4.41 -30.59 12.45
N VAL A 153 3.32 -31.02 13.07
CA VAL A 153 2.61 -32.27 12.78
C VAL A 153 1.13 -32.00 12.52
N SER A 154 0.45 -32.87 11.78
CA SER A 154 -0.93 -32.60 11.34
C SER A 154 -1.98 -32.64 12.46
N TRP A 155 -1.69 -33.28 13.59
CA TRP A 155 -2.61 -33.43 14.71
C TRP A 155 -2.42 -32.37 15.82
N ASP A 156 -1.33 -31.61 15.79
CA ASP A 156 -1.12 -30.45 16.67
C ASP A 156 -0.93 -29.22 15.80
N ASN A 157 -1.91 -28.34 15.81
CA ASN A 157 -1.91 -27.13 14.99
C ASN A 157 -1.07 -26.01 15.62
N ARG A 158 -0.31 -26.24 16.68
CA ARG A 158 0.51 -25.22 17.34
C ARG A 158 1.96 -25.35 16.91
N LEU A 159 2.58 -24.20 16.64
CA LEU A 159 4.03 -24.09 16.58
C LEU A 159 4.54 -23.90 18.01
N LEU A 160 5.34 -24.86 18.48
CA LEU A 160 5.94 -24.82 19.81
C LEU A 160 7.39 -24.38 19.68
N VAL A 161 7.74 -23.30 20.38
CA VAL A 161 9.08 -22.71 20.36
C VAL A 161 9.60 -22.60 21.79
N THR A 162 10.77 -23.16 22.04
CA THR A 162 11.52 -23.00 23.28
C THR A 162 12.75 -22.16 23.01
N ILE A 163 12.91 -21.05 23.73
CA ILE A 163 14.08 -20.17 23.63
C ILE A 163 14.77 -20.14 24.99
N THR A 164 16.03 -20.52 25.03
CA THR A 164 16.88 -20.41 26.22
C THR A 164 17.88 -19.28 26.03
N VAL A 165 17.99 -18.43 27.04
CA VAL A 165 18.96 -17.33 27.08
C VAL A 165 19.91 -17.61 28.23
N SER A 166 21.21 -17.54 27.98
CA SER A 166 22.24 -17.83 28.99
C SER A 166 23.30 -16.74 28.98
N SER A 167 23.57 -16.15 30.15
CA SER A 167 24.67 -15.21 30.33
C SER A 167 26.01 -15.89 30.04
N LYS A 168 26.94 -15.11 29.48
CA LYS A 168 28.32 -15.56 29.23
C LYS A 168 29.25 -15.33 30.42
N GLY A 169 28.83 -14.55 31.40
CA GLY A 169 29.59 -14.25 32.61
C GLY A 169 29.00 -14.91 33.85
N ASN A 170 29.76 -14.87 34.96
CA ASN A 170 29.29 -15.31 36.28
C ASN A 170 28.32 -14.30 36.94
N GLU A 171 28.08 -13.14 36.31
CA GLU A 171 27.17 -12.09 36.76
C GLU A 171 26.05 -11.87 35.72
N THR A 172 24.92 -11.33 36.19
CA THR A 172 23.76 -10.96 35.36
C THR A 172 24.20 -9.94 34.30
N SER A 173 23.87 -10.18 33.02
CA SER A 173 24.25 -9.25 31.96
C SER A 173 23.57 -7.88 32.13
N ALA A 174 24.15 -6.84 31.54
CA ALA A 174 23.50 -5.54 31.46
C ALA A 174 22.11 -5.68 30.78
N PRO A 175 21.10 -4.89 31.17
CA PRO A 175 19.77 -5.02 30.60
C PRO A 175 19.77 -4.89 29.08
N SER A 176 19.18 -5.89 28.42
CA SER A 176 19.04 -5.93 26.97
C SER A 176 17.65 -6.47 26.59
N THR A 177 17.18 -6.14 25.39
CA THR A 177 15.82 -6.44 24.96
C THR A 177 15.80 -7.56 23.92
N LEU A 178 14.98 -8.58 24.16
CA LEU A 178 14.59 -9.55 23.13
C LEU A 178 13.20 -9.19 22.58
N ASN A 179 13.12 -9.02 21.26
CA ASN A 179 11.90 -8.73 20.52
C ASN A 179 11.47 -9.99 19.74
N LEU A 180 10.45 -10.69 20.22
CA LEU A 180 9.95 -11.94 19.65
C LEU A 180 8.76 -11.66 18.72
N ARG A 181 8.84 -12.04 17.44
CA ARG A 181 7.75 -11.78 16.49
C ARG A 181 6.48 -12.54 16.88
N ILE A 182 5.36 -11.85 17.03
CA ILE A 182 4.03 -12.49 17.06
C ILE A 182 3.49 -12.51 15.63
N PRO A 183 3.51 -13.66 14.91
CA PRO A 183 3.19 -13.69 13.49
C PRO A 183 1.77 -13.25 13.18
N SER A 184 1.50 -12.60 12.04
CA SER A 184 0.12 -12.23 11.67
C SER A 184 -0.81 -13.42 11.47
N TRP A 185 -0.26 -14.61 11.23
CA TRP A 185 -1.03 -15.83 11.04
C TRP A 185 -1.52 -16.48 12.33
N THR A 186 -0.94 -16.14 13.48
CA THR A 186 -1.28 -16.79 14.76
C THR A 186 -2.64 -16.35 15.28
N ASP A 187 -3.35 -17.27 15.93
CA ASP A 187 -4.59 -16.96 16.64
C ASP A 187 -4.29 -16.28 17.98
N SER A 188 -4.55 -14.97 18.05
CA SER A 188 -4.32 -14.18 19.26
C SER A 188 -5.15 -14.61 20.48
N SER A 189 -6.27 -15.31 20.28
CA SER A 189 -7.12 -15.77 21.39
C SER A 189 -6.54 -16.96 22.14
N SER A 190 -5.67 -17.74 21.48
CA SER A 190 -5.11 -18.98 22.01
C SER A 190 -3.58 -19.02 22.04
N ALA A 191 -2.91 -18.03 21.44
CA ALA A 191 -1.46 -17.87 21.53
C ALA A 191 -1.02 -17.64 22.98
N LYS A 192 0.10 -18.25 23.37
CA LYS A 192 0.65 -18.16 24.72
C LYS A 192 2.14 -17.96 24.67
N ALA A 193 2.67 -17.20 25.62
CA ALA A 193 4.09 -17.20 25.94
C ALA A 193 4.29 -17.22 27.45
N SER A 194 5.40 -17.80 27.87
CA SER A 194 5.81 -17.84 29.28
C SER A 194 7.31 -17.55 29.41
N LEU A 195 7.71 -16.93 30.51
CA LEU A 195 9.09 -16.76 30.93
C LEU A 195 9.28 -17.51 32.24
N ASN A 196 10.14 -18.52 32.25
CA ASN A 196 10.40 -19.38 33.41
C ASN A 196 9.13 -20.00 34.01
N GLY A 197 8.11 -20.26 33.18
CA GLY A 197 6.82 -20.81 33.58
C GLY A 197 5.77 -19.77 33.96
N GLU A 198 6.14 -18.50 34.12
CA GLU A 198 5.19 -17.40 34.36
C GLU A 198 4.63 -16.87 33.04
N ASN A 199 3.30 -16.71 32.95
CA ASN A 199 2.65 -16.25 31.73
C ASN A 199 3.00 -14.80 31.39
N LEU A 200 3.28 -14.55 30.11
CA LEU A 200 3.51 -13.21 29.57
C LEU A 200 2.25 -12.68 28.89
N SER A 201 2.01 -11.38 29.01
CA SER A 201 0.99 -10.69 28.21
C SER A 201 1.48 -10.55 26.77
N LEU A 202 0.73 -11.10 25.82
CA LEU A 202 1.06 -10.99 24.40
C LEU A 202 0.50 -9.69 23.79
N PRO A 203 1.27 -9.01 22.92
CA PRO A 203 0.73 -7.95 22.08
C PRO A 203 -0.18 -8.53 20.99
N PRO A 204 -0.96 -7.69 20.27
CA PRO A 204 -1.73 -8.13 19.12
C PRO A 204 -0.84 -8.78 18.06
N ARG A 205 -1.37 -9.76 17.31
CA ARG A 205 -0.67 -10.37 16.16
C ARG A 205 -0.16 -9.30 15.19
N GLY A 206 1.01 -9.55 14.58
CA GLY A 206 1.69 -8.53 13.77
C GLY A 206 2.48 -7.50 14.58
N ASN A 207 2.81 -7.80 15.85
CA ASN A 207 3.68 -7.00 16.72
C ASN A 207 4.81 -7.84 17.33
N PHE A 208 5.75 -7.19 18.01
CA PHE A 208 6.81 -7.86 18.77
C PHE A 208 6.45 -7.94 20.26
N LEU A 209 6.64 -9.10 20.86
CA LEU A 209 6.71 -9.26 22.31
C LEU A 209 8.13 -8.86 22.75
N SER A 210 8.24 -7.72 23.41
CA SER A 210 9.51 -7.17 23.91
C SER A 210 9.72 -7.58 25.37
N ILE A 211 10.87 -8.18 25.66
CA ILE A 211 11.28 -8.56 27.02
C ILE A 211 12.63 -7.92 27.29
N THR A 212 12.67 -6.97 28.22
CA THR A 212 13.91 -6.31 28.65
C THR A 212 14.33 -6.86 30.02
N LYS A 213 15.53 -7.42 30.09
CA LYS A 213 16.05 -8.03 31.33
C LYS A 213 17.58 -8.01 31.33
N GLY A 214 18.18 -8.05 32.51
CA GLY A 214 19.52 -8.61 32.68
C GLY A 214 19.38 -10.13 32.69
N TRP A 215 19.98 -10.79 31.70
CA TRP A 215 19.80 -12.22 31.47
C TRP A 215 20.81 -13.02 32.30
N GLY A 216 20.35 -14.11 32.90
CA GLY A 216 21.16 -15.07 33.63
C GLY A 216 21.00 -16.47 33.03
N SER A 217 19.87 -17.11 33.33
CA SER A 217 19.45 -18.36 32.70
C SER A 217 17.93 -18.36 32.62
N GLU A 218 17.42 -17.99 31.45
CA GLU A 218 15.99 -17.83 31.21
C GLU A 218 15.51 -18.81 30.16
N LYS A 219 14.29 -19.30 30.35
CA LYS A 219 13.57 -20.13 29.39
C LYS A 219 12.27 -19.45 29.02
N ILE A 220 12.13 -19.11 27.75
CA ILE A 220 10.91 -18.58 27.15
C ILE A 220 10.26 -19.72 26.37
N ASN A 221 8.98 -20.01 26.64
CA ASN A 221 8.20 -20.94 25.81
C ASN A 221 7.12 -20.17 25.08
N MET A 222 6.90 -20.48 23.81
CA MET A 222 5.81 -19.93 23.00
C MET A 222 4.99 -21.04 22.38
N GLU A 223 3.67 -20.88 22.45
CA GLU A 223 2.70 -21.69 21.72
C GLU A 223 1.98 -20.77 20.74
N LEU A 224 2.18 -20.99 19.45
CA LEU A 224 1.60 -20.17 18.37
C LEU A 224 0.64 -21.02 17.52
N PRO A 225 -0.67 -20.93 17.76
CA PRO A 225 -1.68 -21.68 17.02
C PRO A 225 -1.77 -21.26 15.56
N MET A 226 -1.66 -22.24 14.66
CA MET A 226 -1.86 -22.12 13.23
C MET A 226 -3.30 -22.47 12.88
N ASN A 227 -4.04 -21.50 12.34
CA ASN A 227 -5.39 -21.73 11.85
C ASN A 227 -5.39 -21.95 10.35
N LEU A 228 -6.26 -22.86 9.90
CA LEU A 228 -6.55 -23.00 8.47
C LEU A 228 -7.19 -21.71 7.96
N ARG A 229 -6.68 -21.20 6.85
CA ARG A 229 -7.23 -20.01 6.20
C ARG A 229 -7.21 -20.16 4.69
N THR A 230 -8.13 -19.47 4.05
CA THR A 230 -8.14 -19.31 2.59
C THR A 230 -7.58 -17.95 2.23
N GLU A 231 -6.70 -17.90 1.24
CA GLU A 231 -6.12 -16.66 0.73
C GLU A 231 -6.53 -16.48 -0.74
N ALA A 232 -7.38 -15.50 -1.03
CA ALA A 232 -7.78 -15.18 -2.39
C ALA A 232 -6.67 -14.39 -3.10
N ILE A 233 -6.53 -14.59 -4.42
CA ILE A 233 -5.71 -13.72 -5.27
C ILE A 233 -6.39 -12.33 -5.29
N LYS A 234 -5.72 -11.29 -4.74
CA LYS A 234 -6.23 -9.91 -4.65
C LYS A 234 -5.54 -9.01 -5.67
N ASP A 235 -6.32 -8.33 -6.52
CA ASP A 235 -5.81 -7.31 -7.46
C ASP A 235 -5.62 -5.95 -6.74
N LEU A 236 -4.46 -5.73 -6.12
CA LEU A 236 -4.17 -4.60 -5.20
C LEU A 236 -3.78 -3.28 -5.86
N ILE A 237 -3.53 -3.31 -7.17
CA ILE A 237 -3.28 -2.13 -7.98
C ILE A 237 -4.39 -2.19 -9.06
N THR A 238 -4.96 -1.09 -9.56
CA THR A 238 -5.91 -1.03 -10.72
C THR A 238 -5.32 -0.16 -11.85
N PRO A 239 -5.37 -0.50 -13.15
CA PRO A 239 -4.78 0.38 -14.16
C PRO A 239 -5.75 1.55 -14.32
N VAL A 240 -5.22 2.75 -14.61
CA VAL A 240 -6.13 3.85 -14.93
C VAL A 240 -6.63 3.65 -16.36
N PRO A 241 -7.95 3.46 -16.58
CA PRO A 241 -8.49 3.35 -17.92
C PRO A 241 -8.19 4.64 -18.71
N TRP A 242 -7.86 4.51 -19.99
CA TRP A 242 -7.48 5.66 -20.82
C TRP A 242 -8.64 6.67 -20.95
N GLU A 243 -9.88 6.18 -20.85
CA GLU A 243 -11.12 6.95 -20.89
C GLU A 243 -11.20 7.98 -19.75
N TYR A 244 -10.49 7.76 -18.63
CA TYR A 244 -10.53 8.68 -17.50
C TYR A 244 -10.01 10.07 -17.87
N ASN A 245 -9.04 10.16 -18.79
CA ASN A 245 -8.52 11.45 -19.26
C ASN A 245 -9.57 12.31 -19.96
N SER A 246 -10.59 11.70 -20.56
CA SER A 246 -11.71 12.41 -21.21
C SER A 246 -12.64 13.09 -20.22
N TYR A 247 -12.57 12.72 -18.94
CA TYR A 247 -13.43 13.21 -17.87
C TYR A 247 -12.70 14.11 -16.86
N LEU A 248 -11.44 14.45 -17.16
CA LEU A 248 -10.63 15.36 -16.35
C LEU A 248 -10.94 16.81 -16.70
N ILE A 249 -11.15 17.62 -15.67
CA ILE A 249 -11.57 19.02 -15.74
C ILE A 249 -10.75 19.91 -14.82
N SER A 250 -10.86 21.21 -15.07
CA SER A 250 -10.54 22.28 -14.11
C SER A 250 -11.74 23.22 -13.97
N LEU A 251 -11.90 23.83 -12.80
CA LEU A 251 -12.96 24.81 -12.53
C LEU A 251 -12.29 26.14 -12.20
N THR A 252 -12.47 27.13 -13.08
CA THR A 252 -11.75 28.41 -12.96
C THR A 252 -12.67 29.62 -12.83
N GLN A 253 -12.14 30.70 -12.28
CA GLN A 253 -12.76 32.01 -12.22
C GLN A 253 -11.72 33.09 -12.51
N GLU A 254 -12.15 34.17 -13.15
CA GLU A 254 -11.33 35.38 -13.30
C GLU A 254 -11.62 36.33 -12.12
N SER A 255 -10.57 36.75 -11.43
CA SER A 255 -10.62 37.74 -10.35
C SER A 255 -9.38 38.62 -10.43
N SER A 256 -9.53 39.94 -10.30
CA SER A 256 -8.40 40.89 -10.19
C SER A 256 -7.30 40.72 -11.26
N ASN A 257 -7.68 40.53 -12.54
CA ASN A 257 -6.78 40.28 -13.68
C ASN A 257 -5.93 39.00 -13.61
N ALA A 258 -6.31 38.04 -12.77
CA ALA A 258 -5.71 36.70 -12.73
C ALA A 258 -6.78 35.62 -12.86
N THR A 259 -6.40 34.50 -13.44
CA THR A 259 -7.21 33.28 -13.42
C THR A 259 -6.90 32.50 -12.16
N PHE A 260 -7.94 32.15 -11.43
CA PHE A 260 -7.89 31.26 -10.28
C PHE A 260 -8.56 29.94 -10.63
N VAL A 261 -8.08 28.86 -10.03
CA VAL A 261 -8.57 27.50 -10.22
C VAL A 261 -8.89 26.87 -8.88
N MET A 262 -9.91 26.02 -8.85
CA MET A 262 -10.22 25.19 -7.71
C MET A 262 -9.08 24.20 -7.45
N THR A 263 -8.66 24.03 -6.20
CA THR A 263 -7.58 23.13 -5.78
C THR A 263 -7.95 22.30 -4.56
N SER A 264 -7.43 21.07 -4.49
CA SER A 264 -7.45 20.21 -3.31
C SER A 264 -6.21 20.44 -2.44
N THR A 265 -6.39 21.07 -1.28
CA THR A 265 -5.27 21.34 -0.35
C THR A 265 -5.64 20.89 1.05
N ASN A 266 -4.83 20.00 1.65
CA ASN A 266 -5.04 19.47 3.01
C ASN A 266 -6.46 18.94 3.28
N ARG A 267 -7.04 18.20 2.31
CA ARG A 267 -8.43 17.68 2.35
C ARG A 267 -9.53 18.74 2.36
N SER A 268 -9.20 19.99 2.02
CA SER A 268 -10.15 21.08 1.80
C SER A 268 -10.10 21.56 0.35
N ILE A 269 -11.15 22.25 -0.08
CA ILE A 269 -11.23 22.84 -1.43
C ILE A 269 -11.10 24.36 -1.34
N GLN A 270 -10.21 24.92 -2.14
CA GLN A 270 -9.96 26.36 -2.19
C GLN A 270 -9.73 26.83 -3.63
N MET A 271 -9.73 28.14 -3.85
CA MET A 271 -9.35 28.78 -5.09
C MET A 271 -7.94 29.33 -4.95
N GLU A 272 -7.07 28.95 -5.87
CA GLU A 272 -5.66 29.38 -5.94
C GLU A 272 -5.34 29.90 -7.34
N LYS A 273 -4.20 30.58 -7.51
CA LYS A 273 -3.77 31.06 -8.84
C LYS A 273 -3.58 29.87 -9.78
N TYR A 274 -3.96 30.05 -11.04
CA TYR A 274 -3.84 29.01 -12.05
C TYR A 274 -2.38 28.52 -12.18
N PRO A 275 -2.11 27.22 -12.02
CA PRO A 275 -0.75 26.69 -11.93
C PRO A 275 -0.11 26.44 -13.30
N GLU A 276 1.22 26.37 -13.32
CA GLU A 276 1.96 25.88 -14.48
C GLU A 276 1.75 24.35 -14.65
N THR A 277 1.66 23.89 -15.89
CA THR A 277 1.48 22.45 -16.19
C THR A 277 2.70 21.63 -15.76
N GLY A 278 2.45 20.45 -15.18
CA GLY A 278 3.50 19.53 -14.72
C GLY A 278 4.06 19.87 -13.33
N THR A 279 3.34 20.69 -12.56
CA THR A 279 3.64 20.99 -11.15
C THR A 279 2.71 20.24 -10.21
N ASP A 280 3.07 20.10 -8.93
CA ASP A 280 2.18 19.55 -7.89
C ASP A 280 0.86 20.35 -7.76
N SER A 281 0.94 21.66 -8.00
CA SER A 281 -0.23 22.54 -7.99
C SER A 281 -1.18 22.21 -9.15
N ALA A 282 -0.66 21.82 -10.33
CA ALA A 282 -1.48 21.36 -11.45
C ALA A 282 -2.18 20.02 -11.17
N VAL A 283 -1.56 19.15 -10.36
CA VAL A 283 -2.20 17.91 -9.91
C VAL A 283 -3.39 18.24 -9.00
N SER A 284 -3.15 19.09 -8.01
CA SER A 284 -4.15 19.51 -7.01
C SER A 284 -5.30 20.31 -7.64
N ALA A 285 -5.07 20.94 -8.80
CA ALA A 285 -6.05 21.71 -9.55
C ALA A 285 -6.89 20.89 -10.57
N THR A 286 -6.64 19.59 -10.68
CA THR A 286 -7.32 18.72 -11.65
C THR A 286 -8.32 17.79 -10.95
N PHE A 287 -9.53 17.68 -11.50
CA PHE A 287 -10.60 16.83 -10.95
C PHE A 287 -11.17 15.93 -12.04
N ARG A 288 -11.68 14.77 -11.65
CA ARG A 288 -12.42 13.86 -12.53
C ARG A 288 -13.91 13.95 -12.23
N LEU A 289 -14.71 14.12 -13.28
CA LEU A 289 -16.17 13.99 -13.20
C LEU A 289 -16.56 12.51 -13.29
N ILE A 290 -17.44 12.09 -12.39
CA ILE A 290 -18.00 10.73 -12.41
C ILE A 290 -19.52 10.85 -12.38
N SER A 291 -20.19 10.35 -13.41
CA SER A 291 -21.65 10.32 -13.45
C SER A 291 -22.20 9.26 -12.50
N ASN A 292 -23.27 9.61 -11.78
CA ASN A 292 -24.02 8.68 -10.94
C ASN A 292 -25.31 8.16 -11.62
N ASP A 293 -25.58 8.59 -12.85
CA ASP A 293 -26.78 8.18 -13.59
C ASP A 293 -26.56 6.78 -14.21
N LYS A 294 -27.44 5.83 -13.86
CA LYS A 294 -27.35 4.42 -14.28
C LYS A 294 -27.61 4.16 -15.77
N GLN A 295 -27.96 5.20 -16.53
CA GLN A 295 -28.20 5.10 -17.96
C GLN A 295 -26.87 5.31 -18.70
N SER A 296 -26.58 4.45 -19.68
CA SER A 296 -25.40 4.57 -20.54
C SER A 296 -25.52 5.83 -21.41
N VAL A 297 -25.17 6.98 -20.85
CA VAL A 297 -24.97 8.22 -21.60
C VAL A 297 -23.61 8.10 -22.28
N ASN A 298 -23.55 8.30 -23.61
CA ASN A 298 -22.28 8.38 -24.33
C ASN A 298 -21.58 9.69 -23.94
N LEU A 299 -20.79 9.64 -22.88
CA LEU A 299 -20.00 10.76 -22.37
C LEU A 299 -18.65 10.77 -23.09
N SER A 300 -18.40 11.80 -23.89
CA SER A 300 -17.19 11.94 -24.69
C SER A 300 -16.32 13.12 -24.24
N GLU A 301 -16.93 14.21 -23.78
CA GLU A 301 -16.27 15.42 -23.32
C GLU A 301 -16.88 15.94 -22.01
N PRO A 302 -16.17 16.77 -21.22
CA PRO A 302 -16.67 17.32 -19.97
C PRO A 302 -18.02 18.05 -20.05
N LYS A 303 -18.33 18.68 -21.19
CA LYS A 303 -19.59 19.40 -21.40
C LYS A 303 -20.81 18.47 -21.45
N ASP A 304 -20.60 17.20 -21.78
CA ASP A 304 -21.67 16.19 -21.85
C ASP A 304 -22.24 15.87 -20.45
N PHE A 305 -21.53 16.26 -19.38
CA PHE A 305 -21.98 16.08 -18.00
C PHE A 305 -23.00 17.15 -17.55
N VAL A 306 -23.19 18.24 -18.32
CA VAL A 306 -24.15 19.29 -17.96
C VAL A 306 -25.57 18.73 -18.00
N GLY A 307 -26.27 18.83 -16.87
CA GLY A 307 -27.59 18.28 -16.61
C GLY A 307 -27.58 17.02 -15.73
N LEU A 308 -26.43 16.35 -15.59
CA LEU A 308 -26.30 15.08 -14.88
C LEU A 308 -25.95 15.26 -13.40
N LEU A 309 -26.18 14.21 -12.62
CA LEU A 309 -25.64 14.08 -11.26
C LEU A 309 -24.22 13.55 -11.30
N VAL A 310 -23.31 14.30 -10.69
CA VAL A 310 -21.87 14.03 -10.71
C VAL A 310 -21.25 13.98 -9.32
N LEU A 311 -20.24 13.14 -9.19
CA LEU A 311 -19.23 13.19 -8.14
C LEU A 311 -17.97 13.86 -8.69
N LEU A 312 -17.28 14.62 -7.85
CA LEU A 312 -15.97 15.19 -8.16
C LEU A 312 -14.91 14.44 -7.38
N GLU A 313 -13.99 13.80 -8.10
CA GLU A 313 -12.82 13.12 -7.55
C GLU A 313 -11.57 13.97 -7.82
N PRO A 314 -10.85 14.44 -6.78
CA PRO A 314 -9.56 15.10 -6.98
C PRO A 314 -8.51 14.13 -7.55
N PHE A 315 -7.71 14.60 -8.50
CA PHE A 315 -6.72 13.75 -9.20
C PHE A 315 -5.66 13.18 -8.23
N ASP A 316 -5.27 13.94 -7.21
CA ASP A 316 -4.30 13.56 -6.17
C ASP A 316 -4.90 12.68 -5.04
N PHE A 317 -6.22 12.46 -5.04
CA PHE A 317 -6.93 11.60 -4.10
C PHE A 317 -7.83 10.56 -4.81
N PRO A 318 -7.26 9.61 -5.58
CA PRO A 318 -8.06 8.61 -6.29
C PRO A 318 -8.93 7.78 -5.34
N GLY A 319 -10.21 7.63 -5.67
CA GLY A 319 -11.22 6.96 -4.85
C GLY A 319 -11.71 7.75 -3.64
N MET A 320 -11.46 9.06 -3.60
CA MET A 320 -12.03 9.99 -2.62
C MET A 320 -12.79 11.10 -3.34
N PHE A 321 -13.82 11.65 -2.69
CA PHE A 321 -14.74 12.58 -3.36
C PHE A 321 -14.93 13.86 -2.56
N ILE A 322 -15.29 14.94 -3.26
CA ILE A 322 -15.72 16.18 -2.62
C ILE A 322 -17.00 15.93 -1.82
N THR A 323 -17.04 16.48 -0.61
CA THR A 323 -18.18 16.41 0.32
C THR A 323 -18.48 17.77 0.93
N HIS A 324 -19.75 18.02 1.23
CA HIS A 324 -20.18 19.20 1.98
C HIS A 324 -20.77 18.82 3.34
N LEU A 325 -20.54 19.66 4.36
CA LEU A 325 -21.14 19.50 5.70
C LEU A 325 -22.35 20.43 5.92
N GLY A 326 -22.83 21.09 4.86
CA GLY A 326 -23.99 21.98 4.87
C GLY A 326 -23.65 23.44 4.61
N ASN A 327 -24.67 24.31 4.76
CA ASN A 327 -24.58 25.71 4.36
C ASN A 327 -23.48 26.45 5.12
N GLY A 328 -22.67 27.22 4.39
CA GLY A 328 -21.57 28.01 4.91
C GLY A 328 -20.31 27.23 5.27
N THR A 329 -20.32 25.89 5.16
CA THR A 329 -19.19 25.04 5.53
C THR A 329 -18.26 24.80 4.34
N SER A 330 -16.96 24.75 4.61
CA SER A 330 -15.94 24.43 3.60
C SER A 330 -16.15 23.02 3.07
N LEU A 331 -15.88 22.84 1.77
CA LEU A 331 -15.92 21.51 1.17
C LEU A 331 -14.70 20.69 1.61
N GLY A 332 -14.92 19.41 1.85
CA GLY A 332 -13.91 18.46 2.29
C GLY A 332 -13.74 17.28 1.32
N ILE A 333 -12.73 16.43 1.57
CA ILE A 333 -12.45 15.22 0.77
C ILE A 333 -12.50 13.97 1.68
N THR A 334 -13.37 13.00 1.37
CA THR A 334 -13.57 11.78 2.20
C THR A 334 -13.48 10.47 1.41
N GLN A 335 -13.14 9.38 2.11
CA GLN A 335 -12.97 8.03 1.54
C GLN A 335 -14.31 7.28 1.46
N SER A 336 -14.55 6.55 0.37
CA SER A 336 -15.70 5.67 0.25
C SER A 336 -15.41 4.30 0.90
N SER A 337 -15.80 4.13 2.16
CA SER A 337 -16.09 2.78 2.69
C SER A 337 -17.49 2.64 3.28
N ASP A 338 -18.16 3.74 3.68
CA ASP A 338 -19.57 3.73 4.16
C ASP A 338 -20.38 5.03 3.89
N GLY A 339 -19.95 5.93 3.00
CA GLY A 339 -20.67 7.19 2.76
C GLY A 339 -20.33 7.83 1.42
N ILE A 340 -21.35 8.04 0.60
CA ILE A 340 -21.31 8.55 -0.78
C ILE A 340 -20.73 9.97 -0.75
N GLY A 341 -19.81 10.30 -1.67
CA GLY A 341 -19.40 11.70 -1.86
C GLY A 341 -20.62 12.60 -2.08
N SER A 342 -20.51 13.91 -1.87
CA SER A 342 -21.68 14.77 -2.13
C SER A 342 -21.97 14.75 -3.64
N LEU A 343 -23.20 14.39 -3.99
CA LEU A 343 -23.68 14.45 -5.37
C LEU A 343 -24.02 15.89 -5.71
N PHE A 344 -23.57 16.33 -6.87
CA PHE A 344 -23.88 17.65 -7.39
C PHE A 344 -24.58 17.51 -8.75
N ARG A 345 -25.63 18.28 -8.97
CA ARG A 345 -26.17 18.50 -10.30
C ARG A 345 -25.34 19.56 -10.99
N LEU A 346 -24.70 19.17 -12.09
CA LEU A 346 -23.96 20.11 -12.92
C LEU A 346 -24.96 20.85 -13.81
N VAL A 347 -25.08 22.17 -13.67
CA VAL A 347 -26.00 23.01 -14.47
C VAL A 347 -25.24 24.09 -15.21
N ALA A 348 -25.89 24.70 -16.22
CA ALA A 348 -25.37 25.90 -16.87
C ALA A 348 -25.12 27.00 -15.82
N GLY A 349 -24.03 27.75 -15.99
CA GLY A 349 -23.60 28.77 -15.02
C GLY A 349 -24.71 29.76 -14.71
N LEU A 350 -24.92 30.02 -13.43
CA LEU A 350 -25.94 30.95 -12.94
C LEU A 350 -25.70 32.39 -13.41
N ASP A 351 -24.47 32.73 -13.77
CA ASP A 351 -24.07 34.01 -14.35
C ASP A 351 -24.48 34.20 -15.83
N GLY A 352 -24.96 33.14 -16.48
CA GLY A 352 -25.43 33.16 -17.86
C GLY A 352 -24.32 33.29 -18.91
N LYS A 353 -23.05 33.19 -18.51
CA LYS A 353 -21.93 33.23 -19.46
C LYS A 353 -21.79 31.90 -20.19
N VAL A 354 -21.33 31.96 -21.44
CA VAL A 354 -21.13 30.74 -22.23
C VAL A 354 -19.93 29.97 -21.69
N GLY A 355 -20.10 28.67 -21.44
CA GLY A 355 -19.04 27.79 -20.95
C GLY A 355 -18.87 27.75 -19.42
N THR A 356 -19.61 28.57 -18.68
CA THR A 356 -19.67 28.48 -17.22
C THR A 356 -20.66 27.41 -16.78
N VAL A 357 -20.36 26.80 -15.63
CA VAL A 357 -21.18 25.80 -14.96
C VAL A 357 -21.32 26.14 -13.48
N SER A 358 -22.42 25.67 -12.89
CA SER A 358 -22.66 25.73 -11.45
C SER A 358 -22.96 24.33 -10.93
N LEU A 359 -22.55 24.06 -9.69
CA LEU A 359 -22.72 22.75 -9.05
C LEU A 359 -23.71 22.89 -7.90
N GLU A 360 -24.96 22.45 -8.14
CA GLU A 360 -26.03 22.43 -7.13
C GLU A 360 -25.95 21.14 -6.31
N SER A 361 -26.07 21.21 -4.99
CA SER A 361 -26.14 20.01 -4.13
C SER A 361 -27.44 19.24 -4.38
N ASP A 362 -27.34 17.92 -4.55
CA ASP A 362 -28.49 17.04 -4.83
C ASP A 362 -29.44 16.92 -3.63
N ASP A 363 -28.90 16.90 -2.41
CA ASP A 363 -29.67 16.79 -1.17
C ASP A 363 -30.18 18.15 -0.64
N LYS A 364 -29.72 19.28 -1.21
CA LYS A 364 -30.12 20.63 -0.78
C LYS A 364 -30.33 21.56 -1.98
N SER A 365 -31.57 21.58 -2.46
CA SER A 365 -31.97 22.48 -3.54
C SER A 365 -31.73 23.96 -3.19
N GLY A 366 -31.21 24.72 -4.16
CA GLY A 366 -30.85 26.13 -4.00
C GLY A 366 -29.49 26.36 -3.31
N CYS A 367 -28.71 25.30 -3.08
CA CYS A 367 -27.37 25.37 -2.52
C CYS A 367 -26.32 25.04 -3.57
N PHE A 368 -25.37 25.95 -3.78
CA PHE A 368 -24.33 25.81 -4.80
C PHE A 368 -22.93 25.85 -4.20
N MET A 369 -21.98 25.20 -4.88
CA MET A 369 -20.55 25.46 -4.63
C MET A 369 -20.26 26.94 -4.87
N TYR A 370 -19.56 27.56 -3.92
CA TYR A 370 -19.41 29.01 -3.84
C TYR A 370 -18.00 29.37 -3.36
N SER A 371 -17.33 30.26 -4.10
CA SER A 371 -15.96 30.74 -3.83
C SER A 371 -15.85 32.25 -3.55
N GLY A 372 -16.92 33.03 -3.81
CA GLY A 372 -16.87 34.50 -3.80
C GLY A 372 -16.44 35.10 -5.15
N VAL A 373 -16.45 36.44 -5.29
CA VAL A 373 -16.18 37.13 -6.58
C VAL A 373 -14.88 37.94 -6.65
N ASP A 374 -14.23 38.25 -5.52
CA ASP A 374 -13.07 39.17 -5.50
C ASP A 374 -12.04 38.81 -4.41
N TYR A 375 -11.23 37.78 -4.67
CA TYR A 375 -10.15 37.34 -3.78
C TYR A 375 -8.77 37.60 -4.43
N LYS A 376 -7.79 37.98 -3.58
CA LYS A 376 -6.42 38.36 -3.99
C LYS A 376 -5.42 37.21 -3.91
N ASP A 377 -5.62 36.29 -2.97
CA ASP A 377 -4.73 35.15 -2.70
C ASP A 377 -5.52 33.84 -2.71
N VAL A 378 -5.94 33.33 -1.55
CA VAL A 378 -6.66 32.05 -1.44
C VAL A 378 -8.08 32.30 -0.94
N SER A 379 -9.07 31.66 -1.57
CA SER A 379 -10.46 31.68 -1.10
C SER A 379 -10.98 30.27 -0.85
N ILE A 380 -11.62 30.02 0.29
CA ILE A 380 -12.17 28.71 0.61
C ILE A 380 -13.45 28.48 -0.19
N VAL A 381 -13.56 27.33 -0.85
CA VAL A 381 -14.80 26.92 -1.51
C VAL A 381 -15.72 26.25 -0.49
N LYS A 382 -16.96 26.73 -0.44
CA LYS A 382 -17.99 26.27 0.49
C LYS A 382 -19.29 25.94 -0.23
N LEU A 383 -20.20 25.27 0.45
CA LEU A 383 -21.59 25.18 0.01
C LEU A 383 -22.33 26.42 0.50
N ASN A 384 -22.96 27.18 -0.38
CA ASN A 384 -23.75 28.36 -0.01
C ASN A 384 -25.19 28.24 -0.52
N CYS A 385 -26.14 28.35 0.40
CA CYS A 385 -27.57 28.23 0.14
C CYS A 385 -28.22 29.60 0.17
N ASN A 386 -29.02 29.91 -0.85
CA ASN A 386 -29.80 31.14 -0.87
C ASN A 386 -31.26 30.79 -1.17
N SER A 387 -32.12 30.98 -0.17
CA SER A 387 -33.55 30.65 -0.21
C SER A 387 -34.42 31.72 -0.90
N LYS A 388 -33.81 32.75 -1.51
CA LYS A 388 -34.52 33.79 -2.25
C LYS A 388 -35.06 33.24 -3.57
N SER A 389 -36.17 33.82 -4.05
CA SER A 389 -36.79 33.50 -5.35
C SER A 389 -35.89 33.77 -6.56
N SER A 390 -34.83 34.56 -6.40
CA SER A 390 -33.84 34.85 -7.42
C SER A 390 -32.48 35.18 -6.80
N PHE A 391 -31.40 34.61 -7.36
CA PHE A 391 -30.03 34.93 -6.97
C PHE A 391 -29.62 36.32 -7.49
N ASP A 392 -28.92 37.10 -6.66
CA ASP A 392 -28.30 38.36 -7.08
C ASP A 392 -27.09 38.10 -8.01
N ALA A 393 -26.63 39.14 -8.71
CA ALA A 393 -25.56 39.02 -9.69
C ALA A 393 -24.24 38.54 -9.07
N GLU A 394 -23.96 38.97 -7.84
CA GLU A 394 -22.75 38.59 -7.09
C GLU A 394 -22.77 37.09 -6.75
N PHE A 395 -23.88 36.57 -6.23
CA PHE A 395 -24.04 35.15 -5.95
C PHE A 395 -23.92 34.32 -7.22
N LYS A 396 -24.58 34.75 -8.31
CA LYS A 396 -24.54 34.08 -9.60
C LYS A 396 -23.11 33.96 -10.11
N GLN A 397 -22.32 35.04 -10.02
CA GLN A 397 -20.92 35.03 -10.41
C GLN A 397 -20.06 34.15 -9.47
N ALA A 398 -20.23 34.26 -8.15
CA ALA A 398 -19.47 33.49 -7.17
C ALA A 398 -19.73 31.98 -7.18
N ALA A 399 -20.89 31.57 -7.70
CA ALA A 399 -21.29 30.17 -7.83
C ALA A 399 -21.14 29.63 -9.27
N SER A 400 -20.58 30.41 -10.19
CA SER A 400 -20.33 30.01 -11.58
C SER A 400 -18.82 29.86 -11.81
N PHE A 401 -18.43 28.76 -12.43
CA PHE A 401 -17.05 28.41 -12.74
C PHE A 401 -16.94 28.15 -14.24
N MET A 402 -15.88 28.64 -14.88
CA MET A 402 -15.56 28.23 -16.25
C MET A 402 -15.14 26.76 -16.23
N LEU A 403 -15.80 25.94 -17.04
CA LEU A 403 -15.47 24.52 -17.17
C LEU A 403 -14.28 24.37 -18.13
N GLY A 404 -13.09 24.30 -17.56
CA GLY A 404 -11.84 24.13 -18.28
C GLY A 404 -11.48 22.67 -18.53
N ASN A 405 -10.59 22.44 -19.49
CA ASN A 405 -9.98 21.14 -19.70
C ASN A 405 -8.99 20.79 -18.58
N ARG A 406 -8.57 19.51 -18.55
CA ARG A 406 -7.53 18.99 -17.66
C ARG A 406 -6.23 19.81 -17.70
N ILE A 407 -5.62 20.02 -16.53
CA ILE A 407 -4.28 20.62 -16.39
C ILE A 407 -3.21 19.51 -16.31
N THR A 408 -3.56 18.42 -15.62
CA THR A 408 -2.78 17.18 -15.50
C THR A 408 -3.53 16.02 -16.15
N GLU A 409 -2.81 15.03 -16.69
CA GLU A 409 -3.40 13.83 -17.29
C GLU A 409 -2.71 12.55 -16.82
N TYR A 410 -3.43 11.43 -16.84
CA TYR A 410 -2.87 10.11 -16.59
C TYR A 410 -2.01 9.67 -17.77
N HIS A 411 -0.82 9.14 -17.48
CA HIS A 411 0.01 8.47 -18.48
C HIS A 411 -0.63 7.12 -18.85
N PRO A 412 -0.44 6.59 -20.07
CA PRO A 412 -0.86 5.22 -20.43
C PRO A 412 -0.33 4.09 -19.54
N ILE A 413 0.61 4.38 -18.61
CA ILE A 413 1.16 3.43 -17.65
C ILE A 413 0.85 3.84 -16.20
N SER A 414 -0.14 4.71 -16.00
CA SER A 414 -0.59 5.12 -14.68
C SER A 414 -1.40 4.01 -14.01
N PHE A 415 -1.18 3.83 -12.72
CA PHE A 415 -1.87 2.82 -11.92
C PHE A 415 -2.37 3.42 -10.61
N VAL A 416 -3.49 2.93 -10.08
CA VAL A 416 -3.94 3.26 -8.73
C VAL A 416 -3.59 2.09 -7.80
N ALA A 417 -2.75 2.31 -6.80
CA ALA A 417 -2.49 1.36 -5.73
C ALA A 417 -3.50 1.56 -4.60
N LYS A 418 -4.16 0.50 -4.15
CA LYS A 418 -5.11 0.57 -3.03
C LYS A 418 -4.37 0.57 -1.71
N GLY A 419 -4.47 1.66 -0.95
CA GLY A 419 -3.86 1.78 0.38
C GLY A 419 -4.90 1.73 1.51
N ALA A 420 -4.44 1.55 2.75
CA ALA A 420 -5.31 1.38 3.92
C ALA A 420 -6.14 2.63 4.27
N LYS A 421 -5.59 3.84 4.04
CA LYS A 421 -6.23 5.13 4.36
C LYS A 421 -6.63 5.96 3.13
N ARG A 422 -6.00 5.69 1.99
CA ARG A 422 -6.28 6.32 0.68
C ARG A 422 -5.67 5.46 -0.42
N ASN A 423 -6.14 5.61 -1.65
CA ASN A 423 -5.42 5.07 -2.80
C ASN A 423 -4.30 6.03 -3.22
N LEU A 424 -3.32 5.50 -3.94
CA LEU A 424 -2.15 6.24 -4.43
C LEU A 424 -2.08 6.11 -5.95
N LEU A 425 -1.96 7.24 -6.64
CA LEU A 425 -1.65 7.22 -8.06
C LEU A 425 -0.16 6.97 -8.25
N LEU A 426 0.19 5.92 -8.98
CA LEU A 426 1.53 5.62 -9.44
C LEU A 426 1.65 6.13 -10.88
N ALA A 427 2.55 7.10 -11.09
CA ALA A 427 2.84 7.69 -12.38
C ALA A 427 4.36 7.67 -12.64
N LYS A 428 4.78 8.03 -13.85
CA LYS A 428 6.19 8.06 -14.22
C LYS A 428 6.91 9.15 -13.42
N LEU A 429 8.06 8.81 -12.83
CA LEU A 429 8.90 9.71 -12.02
C LEU A 429 9.27 11.03 -12.73
N LEU A 430 9.31 11.04 -14.08
CA LEU A 430 9.66 12.22 -14.89
C LEU A 430 8.46 13.08 -15.31
N SER A 431 7.28 12.85 -14.72
CA SER A 431 6.06 13.60 -15.06
C SER A 431 5.93 14.94 -14.33
N PHE A 432 6.73 15.18 -13.28
CA PHE A 432 6.69 16.38 -12.46
C PHE A 432 7.99 17.19 -12.62
N LYS A 433 7.87 18.48 -12.88
CA LYS A 433 9.01 19.38 -13.16
C LYS A 433 9.61 20.01 -11.90
N ASP A 434 8.87 19.98 -10.80
CA ASP A 434 9.16 20.64 -9.53
C ASP A 434 9.44 19.64 -8.39
N GLU A 435 9.49 18.33 -8.66
CA GLU A 435 9.84 17.34 -7.64
C GLU A 435 11.31 17.49 -7.19
N SER A 436 11.50 17.66 -5.88
CA SER A 436 12.80 17.69 -5.23
C SER A 436 13.14 16.31 -4.68
N TYR A 437 14.07 15.59 -5.31
CA TYR A 437 14.58 14.32 -4.78
C TYR A 437 15.83 14.54 -3.93
N THR A 438 15.80 14.08 -2.68
CA THR A 438 17.04 13.87 -1.91
C THR A 438 17.68 12.56 -2.34
N VAL A 439 18.66 12.63 -3.23
CA VAL A 439 19.43 11.46 -3.66
C VAL A 439 20.55 11.21 -2.64
N TYR A 440 20.42 10.17 -1.83
CA TYR A 440 21.50 9.71 -0.96
C TYR A 440 22.47 8.84 -1.77
N PHE A 441 23.56 9.43 -2.24
CA PHE A 441 24.72 8.67 -2.69
C PHE A 441 25.67 8.47 -1.50
N ASN A 442 25.80 7.23 -1.04
CA ASN A 442 26.95 6.83 -0.24
C ASN A 442 27.99 6.23 -1.19
N ILE A 443 28.88 7.07 -1.72
CA ILE A 443 30.06 6.62 -2.45
C ILE A 443 31.21 6.62 -1.44
N GLN A 444 31.54 5.44 -0.92
CA GLN A 444 32.82 5.21 -0.26
C GLN A 444 33.83 4.85 -1.35
N SER A 445 34.84 5.69 -1.51
CA SER A 445 36.05 5.45 -2.32
C SER A 445 37.03 4.55 -1.59
#